data_AF-A0A3R7IHM8-F1
#
_entry.id   AF-A0A3R7IHM8-F1
#
_cell.length_a   1.000
_cell.length_b   1.000
_cell.length_c   1.000
_cell.angle_alpha   90.00
_cell.angle_beta   90.00
_cell.angle_gamma   90.00
#
_symmetry.space_group_name_H-M   'P 1'
#
loop_
_entity.id
_entity.type
_entity.pdbx_description
1 polymer ?
#
loop_
_entity_poly.entity_id
_entity_poly.type
_entity_poly.pdbx_seq_one_letter_code
_entity_poly.pdbx_strand_id
1 'polypeptide(L)'
;MIDIGLSKMALIGAVALIVIGPEKLPRVARTVGTLLGKAQRYVADVKAEVNRSMELDELKKMKDEVESAARDVEQSIQTGASDLQKDMEQSLGGYGGASEAADSSPDLSTVVPAYRHPGKNWRLKRAAVPQWYKARAGVRTKAQSGAARVARFRPRKFH
;
A
#
# COMPACT_ATOMS: atom_id res chain seq x y z
N MET A 1 -15.49 -28.81 -4.34
CA MET A 1 -15.04 -28.66 -5.74
C MET A 1 -14.16 -27.42 -5.79
N ILE A 2 -12.88 -27.58 -5.45
CA ILE A 2 -11.87 -26.57 -5.79
C ILE A 2 -11.39 -26.99 -7.17
N ASP A 3 -12.06 -26.49 -8.20
CA ASP A 3 -11.68 -26.69 -9.59
C ASP A 3 -10.44 -25.84 -9.95
N ILE A 4 -9.65 -25.45 -8.95
CA ILE A 4 -8.31 -24.87 -9.09
C ILE A 4 -7.36 -26.03 -9.33
N GLY A 5 -7.46 -26.64 -10.50
CA GLY A 5 -6.49 -27.63 -10.95
C GLY A 5 -5.11 -27.00 -11.11
N LEU A 6 -4.07 -27.85 -11.12
CA LEU A 6 -2.69 -27.48 -11.46
C LEU A 6 -2.62 -26.63 -12.74
N SER A 7 -3.52 -26.87 -13.69
CA SER A 7 -3.67 -26.10 -14.93
C SER A 7 -3.99 -24.62 -14.71
N LYS A 8 -4.94 -24.28 -13.84
CA LYS A 8 -5.31 -22.88 -13.55
C LYS A 8 -4.18 -22.15 -12.80
N MET A 9 -3.50 -22.84 -11.89
CA MET A 9 -2.31 -22.30 -11.22
C MET A 9 -1.15 -22.05 -12.18
N ALA A 10 -0.92 -22.96 -13.14
CA ALA A 10 0.08 -22.77 -14.18
C ALA A 10 -0.26 -21.57 -15.09
N LEU A 11 -1.53 -21.39 -15.47
CA LEU A 11 -1.99 -20.26 -16.27
C LEU A 11 -1.75 -18.91 -15.54
N ILE A 12 -2.15 -18.81 -14.28
CA ILE A 12 -1.94 -17.59 -13.46
C ILE A 12 -0.44 -17.32 -13.32
N GLY A 13 0.37 -18.37 -13.08
CA GLY A 13 1.83 -18.26 -13.03
C GLY A 13 2.43 -17.74 -14.33
N ALA A 14 1.96 -18.22 -15.49
CA ALA A 14 2.42 -17.76 -16.79
C ALA A 14 2.06 -16.28 -17.04
N VAL A 15 0.84 -15.87 -16.72
CA VAL A 15 0.41 -14.46 -16.83
C VAL A 15 1.24 -13.58 -15.90
N ALA A 16 1.46 -14.01 -14.66
CA ALA A 16 2.29 -13.29 -13.70
C ALA A 16 3.75 -13.14 -14.20
N LEU A 17 4.32 -14.15 -14.85
CA LEU A 17 5.65 -14.08 -15.45
C LEU A 17 5.74 -13.05 -16.56
N ILE A 18 4.72 -12.92 -17.40
CA ILE A 18 4.69 -11.94 -18.49
C ILE A 18 4.57 -10.51 -17.93
N VAL A 19 3.66 -10.30 -16.97
CA VAL A 19 3.35 -8.94 -16.46
C VAL A 19 4.43 -8.41 -15.51
N ILE A 20 4.86 -9.24 -14.56
CA ILE A 20 5.83 -8.84 -13.52
C ILE A 20 7.27 -9.08 -13.99
N GLY A 21 7.48 -10.09 -14.83
CA GLY A 21 8.80 -10.55 -15.25
C GLY A 21 9.37 -11.63 -14.33
N PRO A 22 10.10 -12.63 -14.88
CA PRO A 22 10.67 -13.75 -14.11
C PRO A 22 11.67 -13.31 -13.02
N GLU A 23 12.37 -12.20 -13.23
CA GLU A 23 13.36 -11.69 -12.29
C GLU A 23 12.75 -11.09 -11.01
N LYS A 24 11.52 -10.56 -11.12
CA LYS A 24 10.85 -9.82 -10.04
C LYS A 24 9.85 -10.67 -9.26
N LEU A 25 9.27 -11.69 -9.90
CA LEU A 25 8.34 -12.64 -9.28
C LEU A 25 8.84 -13.29 -7.97
N PRO A 26 10.09 -13.80 -7.86
CA PRO A 26 10.57 -14.43 -6.62
C PRO A 26 10.64 -13.42 -5.46
N ARG A 27 10.86 -12.13 -5.76
CA ARG A 27 10.88 -11.07 -4.75
C ARG A 27 9.48 -10.76 -4.23
N VAL A 28 8.48 -10.73 -5.11
CA VAL A 28 7.07 -10.54 -4.76
C VAL A 28 6.56 -11.73 -3.95
N ALA A 29 6.80 -12.96 -4.41
CA ALA A 29 6.38 -14.18 -3.72
C ALA A 29 6.95 -14.24 -2.29
N ARG A 30 8.22 -13.88 -2.09
CA ARG A 30 8.82 -13.78 -0.75
C ARG A 30 8.12 -12.73 0.11
N THR A 31 7.85 -11.55 -0.45
CA THR A 31 7.22 -10.46 0.30
C THR A 31 5.80 -10.85 0.73
N VAL A 32 4.98 -11.29 -0.23
CA VAL A 32 3.60 -11.76 0.02
C VAL A 32 3.61 -12.93 1.00
N GLY A 33 4.49 -13.91 0.81
CA GLY A 33 4.60 -15.07 1.69
C GLY A 33 4.95 -14.69 3.13
N THR A 34 5.89 -13.75 3.33
CA THR A 34 6.20 -13.30 4.70
C THR A 34 5.06 -12.53 5.36
N LEU A 35 4.29 -11.76 4.59
CA LEU A 35 3.13 -11.02 5.09
C LEU A 35 1.99 -11.98 5.45
N LEU A 36 1.68 -12.92 4.57
CA LEU A 36 0.65 -13.94 4.81
C LEU A 36 1.01 -14.81 6.02
N GLY A 37 2.27 -15.25 6.13
CA GLY A 37 2.72 -16.04 7.28
C GLY A 37 2.64 -15.30 8.61
N LYS A 38 2.92 -13.99 8.61
CA LYS A 38 2.72 -13.13 9.79
C LYS A 38 1.24 -12.98 10.12
N ALA A 39 0.40 -12.69 9.13
CA ALA A 39 -1.05 -12.55 9.33
C ALA A 39 -1.65 -13.84 9.89
N GLN A 40 -1.27 -15.00 9.35
CA GLN A 40 -1.74 -16.30 9.84
C GLN A 40 -1.36 -16.54 11.31
N ARG A 41 -0.14 -16.16 11.72
CA ARG A 41 0.26 -16.22 13.14
C ARG A 41 -0.57 -15.30 14.01
N TYR A 42 -0.77 -14.04 13.60
CA TYR A 42 -1.63 -13.10 14.34
C TYR A 42 -3.05 -13.62 14.50
N VAL A 43 -3.64 -14.17 13.44
CA VAL A 43 -4.98 -14.78 13.49
C VAL A 43 -5.00 -15.98 14.43
N ALA A 44 -3.95 -16.80 14.44
CA ALA A 44 -3.85 -17.93 15.37
C ALA A 44 -3.77 -17.47 16.84
N ASP A 45 -3.00 -16.43 17.13
CA ASP A 45 -2.87 -15.85 18.47
C ASP A 45 -4.18 -15.21 18.94
N VAL A 46 -4.84 -14.44 18.07
CA VAL A 46 -6.17 -13.84 18.37
C VAL A 46 -7.22 -14.93 18.55
N LYS A 47 -7.22 -15.97 17.73
CA LYS A 47 -8.12 -17.11 17.88
C LYS A 47 -7.87 -17.83 19.21
N ALA A 48 -6.62 -17.97 19.64
CA ALA A 48 -6.27 -18.60 20.92
C ALA A 48 -6.73 -17.76 22.13
N GLU A 49 -6.57 -16.43 22.08
CA GLU A 49 -7.06 -15.51 23.11
C GLU A 49 -8.60 -15.50 23.17
N VAL A 50 -9.27 -15.36 22.02
CA VAL A 50 -10.74 -15.31 21.92
C VAL A 50 -11.38 -16.65 22.32
N ASN A 51 -10.79 -17.78 21.94
CA ASN A 51 -11.27 -19.11 22.36
C ASN A 51 -11.10 -19.35 23.87
N ARG A 52 -10.25 -18.55 24.54
CA ARG A 52 -10.03 -18.64 25.99
C ARG A 52 -10.96 -17.73 26.78
N SER A 53 -11.60 -16.74 26.14
CA SER A 53 -12.39 -15.71 26.81
C SER A 53 -13.85 -15.56 26.35
N MET A 54 -14.32 -16.26 25.30
CA MET A 54 -15.67 -16.05 24.73
C MET A 54 -16.43 -17.37 24.42
N GLU A 55 -17.76 -17.34 24.56
CA GLU A 55 -18.69 -18.46 24.34
C GLU A 55 -18.86 -18.81 22.85
N LEU A 56 -19.10 -20.09 22.55
CA LEU A 56 -19.12 -20.69 21.20
C LEU A 56 -20.10 -20.04 20.19
N ASP A 57 -21.08 -19.25 20.65
CA ASP A 57 -22.12 -18.66 19.80
C ASP A 57 -21.66 -17.41 19.02
N GLU A 58 -20.78 -16.59 19.59
CA GLU A 58 -20.26 -15.40 18.88
C GLU A 58 -19.28 -15.78 17.75
N LEU A 59 -18.51 -16.85 17.96
CA LEU A 59 -17.65 -17.45 16.95
C LEU A 59 -18.45 -17.98 15.74
N LYS A 60 -19.61 -18.59 15.98
CA LYS A 60 -20.52 -19.05 14.93
C LYS A 60 -21.05 -17.88 14.12
N LYS A 61 -21.53 -16.83 14.80
CA LYS A 61 -22.09 -15.63 14.16
C LYS A 61 -21.07 -14.91 13.29
N MET A 62 -19.84 -14.73 13.79
CA MET A 62 -18.75 -14.09 13.06
C MET A 62 -18.28 -14.94 11.87
N LYS A 63 -18.26 -16.28 12.03
CA LYS A 63 -17.94 -17.20 10.95
C LYS A 63 -18.99 -17.17 9.83
N ASP A 64 -20.27 -17.07 10.18
CA ASP A 64 -21.35 -16.96 9.19
C ASP A 64 -21.34 -15.59 8.48
N GLU A 65 -21.04 -14.49 9.19
CA GLU A 65 -20.84 -13.17 8.57
C GLU A 65 -19.66 -13.15 7.59
N VAL A 66 -18.52 -13.73 7.97
CA VAL A 66 -17.34 -13.82 7.11
C VAL A 66 -17.61 -14.72 5.90
N GLU A 67 -18.33 -15.83 6.08
CA GLU A 67 -18.73 -16.71 4.99
C GLU A 67 -19.68 -16.00 4.00
N SER A 68 -20.66 -15.23 4.50
CA SER A 68 -21.55 -14.43 3.66
C SER A 68 -20.76 -13.37 2.89
N ALA A 69 -19.90 -12.61 3.58
CA ALA A 69 -19.09 -11.58 2.94
C ALA A 69 -18.14 -12.15 1.87
N ALA A 70 -17.57 -13.34 2.12
CA ALA A 70 -16.73 -14.02 1.14
C ALA A 70 -17.52 -14.43 -0.11
N ARG A 71 -18.75 -14.91 0.04
CA ARG A 71 -19.65 -15.25 -1.09
C ARG A 71 -20.04 -14.00 -1.88
N ASP A 72 -20.33 -12.89 -1.21
CA ASP A 72 -20.66 -11.62 -1.87
C ASP A 72 -19.47 -11.06 -2.67
N VAL A 73 -18.26 -11.20 -2.14
CA VAL A 73 -17.02 -10.87 -2.85
C VAL A 73 -16.81 -11.78 -4.07
N GLU A 74 -17.04 -13.08 -3.92
CA GLU A 74 -16.93 -14.02 -5.05
C GLU A 74 -17.94 -13.68 -6.16
N GLN A 75 -19.19 -13.37 -5.79
CA GLN A 75 -20.23 -12.99 -6.74
C GLN A 75 -19.90 -11.67 -7.45
N SER A 76 -19.44 -10.66 -6.71
CA SER A 76 -19.04 -9.37 -7.28
C SER A 76 -17.80 -9.46 -8.17
N ILE A 77 -16.83 -10.34 -7.86
CA ILE A 77 -15.69 -10.62 -8.74
C ILE A 77 -16.16 -11.31 -10.03
N GLN A 78 -17.08 -12.28 -9.96
CA GLN A 78 -17.60 -12.97 -11.14
C GLN A 78 -18.38 -12.01 -12.06
N THR A 79 -19.22 -11.13 -11.50
CA THR A 79 -19.94 -10.11 -12.28
C THR A 79 -18.98 -9.06 -12.84
N GLY A 80 -18.07 -8.53 -12.03
CA GLY A 80 -17.10 -7.51 -12.45
C GLY A 80 -16.12 -8.01 -13.51
N ALA A 81 -15.69 -9.28 -13.44
CA ALA A 81 -14.84 -9.87 -14.47
C ALA A 81 -15.56 -9.97 -15.83
N SER A 82 -16.87 -10.26 -15.81
CA SER A 82 -17.68 -10.38 -17.03
C SER A 82 -17.89 -9.02 -17.70
N ASP A 83 -18.05 -7.97 -16.90
CA ASP A 83 -18.21 -6.60 -17.40
C ASP A 83 -16.87 -6.02 -17.90
N LEU A 84 -15.77 -6.30 -17.18
CA LEU A 84 -14.42 -5.96 -17.63
C LEU A 84 -14.06 -6.64 -18.96
N GLN A 85 -14.47 -7.90 -19.14
CA GLN A 85 -14.23 -8.60 -20.40
C GLN A 85 -14.97 -7.96 -21.57
N LYS A 86 -16.24 -7.57 -21.39
CA LYS A 86 -17.02 -6.85 -22.42
C LYS A 86 -16.40 -5.49 -22.77
N ASP A 87 -15.98 -4.74 -21.75
CA ASP A 87 -15.40 -3.41 -21.91
C ASP A 87 -14.02 -3.48 -22.61
N MET A 88 -13.25 -4.52 -22.30
CA MET A 88 -11.97 -4.83 -22.93
C MET A 88 -12.15 -5.28 -24.39
N GLU A 89 -13.12 -6.16 -24.69
CA GLU A 89 -13.46 -6.58 -26.05
C GLU A 89 -13.95 -5.41 -26.91
N GLN A 90 -14.76 -4.50 -26.33
CA GLN A 90 -15.25 -3.30 -27.00
C GLN A 90 -14.13 -2.29 -27.26
N SER A 91 -13.19 -2.15 -26.34
CA SER A 91 -12.03 -1.25 -26.48
C SER A 91 -10.99 -1.79 -27.46
N LEU A 92 -10.73 -3.10 -27.47
CA LEU A 92 -9.78 -3.73 -28.40
C LEU A 92 -10.36 -3.87 -29.82
N GLY A 93 -11.68 -4.07 -29.95
CA GLY A 93 -12.37 -4.10 -31.24
C GLY A 93 -12.34 -2.77 -31.99
N GLY A 94 -12.15 -1.64 -31.28
CA GLY A 94 -12.01 -0.31 -31.87
C GLY A 94 -10.59 0.10 -32.27
N TYR A 95 -9.56 -0.65 -31.83
CA TYR A 95 -8.14 -0.26 -31.95
C TYR A 95 -7.37 -1.01 -33.05
N GLY A 96 -8.05 -1.76 -33.93
CA GLY A 96 -7.43 -2.55 -35.01
C GLY A 96 -7.19 -1.83 -36.34
N GLY A 97 -7.24 -0.49 -36.41
CA GLY A 97 -7.27 0.23 -37.69
C GLY A 97 -6.70 1.65 -37.69
N ALA A 98 -5.54 1.87 -37.08
CA ALA A 98 -4.85 3.16 -37.19
C ALA A 98 -3.33 2.98 -37.26
N SER A 99 -2.86 2.44 -38.38
CA SER A 99 -1.45 2.47 -38.79
C SER A 99 -1.35 3.15 -40.15
N GLU A 100 -1.54 4.48 -40.21
CA GLU A 100 -1.07 5.33 -41.31
C GLU A 100 -1.39 6.80 -41.02
N ALA A 101 -0.37 7.55 -40.58
CA ALA A 101 -0.21 8.99 -40.80
C ALA A 101 1.15 9.40 -40.21
N ALA A 102 2.22 9.06 -40.94
CA ALA A 102 3.44 9.81 -40.84
C ALA A 102 3.26 11.13 -41.61
N ASP A 103 3.83 12.18 -41.03
CA ASP A 103 4.12 13.49 -41.62
C ASP A 103 3.04 14.59 -41.47
N SER A 104 3.20 15.38 -40.41
CA SER A 104 2.95 16.82 -40.35
C SER A 104 3.35 17.29 -38.95
N SER A 105 4.54 17.85 -38.81
CA SER A 105 5.00 18.46 -37.57
C SER A 105 4.43 19.87 -37.46
N PRO A 106 3.51 20.20 -36.52
CA PRO A 106 3.28 21.58 -36.17
C PRO A 106 4.38 21.97 -35.18
N ASP A 107 5.14 23.01 -35.50
CA ASP A 107 6.04 23.71 -34.58
C ASP A 107 5.19 24.37 -33.47
N LEU A 108 4.75 23.54 -32.52
CA LEU A 108 4.25 23.97 -31.25
C LEU A 108 5.48 24.17 -30.37
N SER A 109 5.93 25.42 -30.31
CA SER A 109 6.78 25.94 -29.24
C SER A 109 6.14 25.63 -27.87
N THR A 110 6.33 24.40 -27.44
CA THR A 110 5.87 23.89 -26.16
C THR A 110 6.85 24.44 -25.15
N VAL A 111 6.44 25.51 -24.46
CA VAL A 111 7.10 25.94 -23.23
C VAL A 111 6.81 24.86 -22.19
N VAL A 112 7.61 23.78 -22.23
CA VAL A 112 7.60 22.74 -21.21
C VAL A 112 8.30 23.31 -19.98
N PRO A 113 7.63 23.42 -18.82
CA PRO A 113 8.29 23.90 -17.62
C PRO A 113 9.40 22.91 -17.24
N ALA A 114 10.64 23.38 -17.29
CA ALA A 114 11.80 22.58 -16.91
C ALA A 114 11.71 22.23 -15.41
N TYR A 115 11.68 20.94 -15.10
CA TYR A 115 11.69 20.46 -13.73
C TYR A 115 12.97 20.91 -13.02
N ARG A 116 12.81 21.70 -11.94
CA ARG A 116 13.92 22.07 -11.05
C ARG A 116 13.90 21.15 -9.84
N HIS A 117 14.94 20.33 -9.71
CA HIS A 117 15.05 19.43 -8.58
C HIS A 117 15.08 20.24 -7.27
N PRO A 118 14.18 19.96 -6.30
CA PRO A 118 14.30 20.56 -4.99
C PRO A 118 15.58 19.98 -4.38
N GLY A 119 16.59 20.81 -4.12
CA GLY A 119 17.87 20.44 -3.51
C GLY A 119 17.73 19.95 -2.06
N LYS A 120 16.86 18.97 -1.83
CA LYS A 120 16.57 18.39 -0.52
C LYS A 120 17.55 17.24 -0.28
N ASN A 121 18.47 17.48 0.64
CA ASN A 121 19.37 16.48 1.19
C ASN A 121 18.59 15.51 2.10
N TRP A 122 17.79 14.63 1.49
CA TRP A 122 16.97 13.60 2.17
C TRP A 122 17.79 12.70 3.09
N ARG A 123 19.11 12.56 2.84
CA ARG A 123 20.05 11.82 3.69
C ARG A 123 20.25 12.48 5.06
N LEU A 124 20.23 13.81 5.16
CA LEU A 124 20.36 14.53 6.43
C LEU A 124 19.13 14.37 7.33
N LYS A 125 17.98 13.98 6.76
CA LYS A 125 16.72 13.80 7.51
C LYS A 125 16.49 12.37 8.03
N ARG A 126 17.28 11.37 7.61
CA ARG A 126 17.10 9.98 8.05
C ARG A 126 17.55 9.73 9.50
N ALA A 127 18.46 10.54 10.03
CA ALA A 127 18.90 10.44 11.42
C ALA A 127 18.08 11.31 12.39
N ALA A 128 17.12 12.08 11.89
CA ALA A 128 16.32 12.97 12.72
C ALA A 128 15.18 12.18 13.39
N VAL A 129 15.35 11.91 14.68
CA VAL A 129 14.27 11.36 15.51
C VAL A 129 13.02 12.27 15.42
N PRO A 130 11.82 11.73 15.16
CA PRO A 130 10.59 12.52 15.00
C PRO A 130 10.31 13.43 16.21
N GLN A 131 9.71 14.59 15.98
CA GLN A 131 9.39 15.56 17.03
C GLN A 131 8.41 15.00 18.07
N TRP A 132 7.45 14.17 17.65
CA TRP A 132 6.50 13.50 18.56
C TRP A 132 7.22 12.57 19.55
N TYR A 133 8.27 11.87 19.10
CA TYR A 133 9.05 10.97 19.95
C TYR A 133 9.88 11.75 20.97
N LYS A 134 10.51 12.86 20.54
CA LYS A 134 11.27 13.74 21.45
C LYS A 134 10.38 14.38 22.52
N ALA A 135 9.16 14.76 22.17
CA ALA A 135 8.18 15.31 23.11
C ALA A 135 7.76 14.27 24.16
N ARG A 136 7.55 13.00 23.76
CA ARG A 136 7.18 11.91 24.68
C ARG A 136 8.35 11.45 25.54
N ALA A 137 9.58 11.43 25.00
CA ALA A 137 10.78 11.00 25.71
C ALA A 137 11.42 12.09 26.60
N GLY A 138 10.79 13.27 26.72
CA GLY A 138 11.31 14.38 27.52
C GLY A 138 12.63 14.97 27.01
N VAL A 139 13.00 14.70 25.76
CA VAL A 139 14.28 15.14 25.20
C VAL A 139 14.19 16.63 24.85
N ARG A 140 15.04 17.45 25.48
CA ARG A 140 15.09 18.89 25.23
C ARG A 140 15.49 19.18 23.78
N THR A 141 14.57 19.77 23.02
CA THR A 141 14.75 20.06 21.59
C THR A 141 15.37 21.43 21.30
N LYS A 142 15.40 22.32 22.29
CA LYS A 142 15.90 23.69 22.15
C LYS A 142 17.07 23.94 23.09
N ALA A 143 18.18 24.44 22.56
CA ALA A 143 19.27 24.96 23.37
C ALA A 143 18.81 26.28 24.03
N GLN A 144 18.95 26.39 25.36
CA GLN A 144 18.68 27.65 26.05
C GLN A 144 19.85 28.61 25.79
N SER A 145 19.59 29.73 25.12
CA SER A 145 20.57 30.80 24.93
C SER A 145 21.09 31.31 26.28
N GLY A 146 22.31 31.85 26.32
CA GLY A 146 22.91 32.39 27.55
C GLY A 146 22.01 33.42 28.24
N ALA A 147 21.35 34.28 27.46
CA ALA A 147 20.37 35.24 27.96
C ALA A 147 19.17 34.58 28.67
N ALA A 148 18.64 33.48 28.13
CA ALA A 148 17.51 32.75 28.72
C ALA A 148 17.90 32.03 30.03
N ARG A 149 19.17 31.62 30.18
CA ARG A 149 19.69 31.11 31.46
C ARG A 149 19.72 32.21 32.52
N VAL A 150 20.23 33.38 32.15
CA VAL A 150 20.39 34.52 33.08
C VAL A 150 19.04 35.15 33.46
N ALA A 151 18.04 35.11 32.56
CA ALA A 151 16.71 35.66 32.83
C ALA A 151 16.01 35.07 34.08
N ARG A 152 16.34 33.83 34.47
CA ARG A 152 15.77 33.20 35.68
C ARG A 152 16.33 33.78 36.98
N PHE A 153 17.53 34.35 36.93
CA PHE A 153 18.24 34.91 38.08
C PHE A 153 18.15 36.43 38.13
N ARG A 154 17.43 37.05 37.19
CA ARG A 154 17.18 38.50 37.22
C ARG A 154 15.94 38.78 38.06
N PRO A 155 16.00 39.69 39.05
CA PRO A 155 14.83 40.09 39.81
C PRO A 155 13.80 40.71 38.87
N ARG A 156 12.54 40.27 38.99
CA ARG A 156 11.43 40.84 38.21
C ARG A 156 11.14 42.24 38.76
N LYS A 157 11.22 43.25 37.90
CA LYS A 157 10.74 44.59 38.24
C LYS A 157 9.22 44.54 38.33
N PHE A 158 8.68 44.76 39.52
CA PHE A 158 7.27 45.04 39.70
C PHE A 158 7.06 46.53 39.39
N HIS A 159 6.13 46.83 38.49
CA HIS A 159 5.61 48.17 38.24
C HIS A 159 4.41 48.41 39.15
#